data_AF-A0A812PF26-F1
#
_entry.id   AF-A0A812PF26-F1
#
_cell.length_a   1.000
_cell.length_b   1.000
_cell.length_c   1.000
_cell.angle_alpha   90.00
_cell.angle_beta   90.00
_cell.angle_gamma   90.00
#
_symmetry.space_group_name_H-M   'P 1'
#
loop_
_entity.id
_entity.type
_entity.pdbx_description
1 polymer ?
#
loop_
_entity_poly.entity_id
_entity_poly.type
_entity_poly.pdbx_seq_one_letter_code
_entity_poly.pdbx_strand_id
1 'polypeptide(L)'
;MGAIFMAIIIPLYMAFAVQAALTNAIIEVVNEKESKMKVTQEIYGLTPLMYWVSWAGYFGIVSLVCMVLLYCLFTLAAPVVSNSNPLFVLYVMALSYMQQLEFAAIIAVFFNRTQAASSAANFFGFILLLGAVGLQGFLRGLPKILWYLAGLLPSVNVFNGFAGLLWNEALYYCDAEGCTKGLTMRSLFASELLVLYLASETHALQKTVCSSVNICQTALSPEP
;
A
#
# COMPACT_ATOMS: atom_id res chain seq x y z
N MET A 1 -4.57 5.26 -22.89
CA MET A 1 -4.96 6.34 -21.95
C MET A 1 -5.71 5.83 -20.72
N GLY A 2 -6.65 4.87 -20.82
CA GLY A 2 -7.41 4.38 -19.66
C GLY A 2 -6.60 3.68 -18.55
N ALA A 3 -5.61 2.85 -18.89
CA ALA A 3 -4.84 2.08 -17.90
C ALA A 3 -3.98 2.95 -16.95
N ILE A 4 -3.38 4.03 -17.48
CA ILE A 4 -2.58 4.97 -16.69
C ILE A 4 -3.47 5.75 -15.72
N PHE A 5 -4.68 6.14 -16.17
CA PHE A 5 -5.67 6.81 -15.33
C PHE A 5 -6.12 5.92 -14.18
N MET A 6 -6.41 4.64 -14.45
CA MET A 6 -6.78 3.66 -13.42
C MET A 6 -5.66 3.44 -12.40
N ALA A 7 -4.40 3.37 -12.84
CA ALA A 7 -3.27 3.12 -11.96
C ALA A 7 -2.88 4.28 -11.04
N ILE A 8 -3.35 5.50 -11.31
CA ILE A 8 -3.15 6.65 -10.42
C ILE A 8 -4.37 6.84 -9.52
N ILE A 9 -5.57 6.67 -10.07
CA ILE A 9 -6.83 6.93 -9.38
C ILE A 9 -7.13 5.87 -8.32
N ILE A 10 -6.92 4.58 -8.63
CA ILE A 10 -7.25 3.49 -7.72
C ILE A 10 -6.39 3.53 -6.44
N PRO A 11 -5.05 3.68 -6.50
CA PRO A 11 -4.23 3.80 -5.29
C PRO A 11 -4.56 5.05 -4.47
N LEU A 12 -4.95 6.15 -5.13
CA LEU A 12 -5.38 7.37 -4.45
C LEU A 12 -6.68 7.14 -3.65
N TYR A 13 -7.69 6.51 -4.27
CA TYR A 13 -8.94 6.16 -3.55
C TYR A 13 -8.68 5.19 -2.41
N MET A 14 -7.77 4.24 -2.60
CA MET A 14 -7.36 3.32 -1.54
C MET A 14 -6.68 4.06 -0.39
N ALA A 15 -5.73 4.95 -0.68
CA ALA A 15 -5.09 5.77 0.34
C ALA A 15 -6.12 6.62 1.12
N PHE A 16 -7.15 7.17 0.44
CA PHE A 16 -8.24 7.89 1.09
C PHE A 16 -9.11 6.99 1.99
N ALA A 17 -9.54 5.83 1.51
CA ALA A 17 -10.38 4.90 2.28
C ALA A 17 -9.65 4.44 3.55
N VAL A 18 -8.36 4.15 3.39
CA VAL A 18 -7.46 3.73 4.44
C VAL A 18 -7.20 4.85 5.45
N GLN A 19 -7.09 6.11 5.00
CA GLN A 19 -6.93 7.27 5.86
C GLN A 19 -8.11 7.46 6.83
N ALA A 20 -9.33 7.14 6.41
CA ALA A 20 -10.51 7.21 7.29
C ALA A 20 -10.40 6.22 8.47
N ALA A 21 -9.85 5.02 8.23
CA ALA A 21 -9.62 4.04 9.28
C ALA A 21 -8.60 4.54 10.32
N LEU A 22 -7.52 5.19 9.88
CA LEU A 22 -6.53 5.82 10.76
C LEU A 22 -7.17 6.88 11.67
N THR A 23 -7.99 7.77 11.10
CA THR A 23 -8.66 8.83 11.86
C THR A 23 -9.58 8.26 12.92
N ASN A 24 -10.38 7.25 12.59
CA ASN A 24 -11.26 6.59 13.55
C ASN A 24 -10.47 5.94 14.69
N ALA A 25 -9.36 5.26 14.37
CA ALA A 25 -8.49 4.65 15.39
C ALA A 25 -7.94 5.66 16.39
N ILE A 26 -7.47 6.81 15.90
CA ILE A 26 -6.95 7.87 16.77
C ILE A 26 -8.05 8.41 17.67
N ILE A 27 -9.25 8.66 17.13
CA ILE A 27 -10.37 9.21 17.88
C ILE A 27 -10.82 8.26 18.99
N GLU A 28 -10.97 6.97 18.71
CA GLU A 28 -11.42 6.00 19.72
C GLU A 28 -10.40 5.85 20.86
N VAL A 29 -9.11 5.73 20.54
CA VAL A 29 -8.05 5.63 21.57
C VAL A 29 -7.99 6.89 22.43
N VAL A 30 -8.13 8.08 21.83
CA VAL A 30 -8.15 9.35 22.59
C VAL A 30 -9.44 9.49 23.39
N ASN A 31 -10.56 8.94 22.93
CA ASN A 31 -11.83 8.93 23.67
C ASN A 31 -11.75 8.06 24.92
N GLU A 32 -11.14 6.88 24.84
CA GLU A 32 -10.86 6.04 26.03
C GLU A 32 -9.93 6.73 27.01
N LYS A 33 -8.96 7.51 26.50
CA LYS A 33 -8.05 8.31 27.31
C LYS A 33 -8.77 9.48 27.99
N GLU A 34 -9.63 10.19 27.27
CA GLU A 34 -10.41 11.32 27.78
C GLU A 34 -11.40 10.89 28.88
N SER A 35 -12.04 9.73 28.70
CA SER A 35 -12.93 9.12 29.70
C SER A 35 -12.21 8.43 30.87
N LYS A 36 -10.87 8.39 30.86
CA LYS A 36 -10.03 7.66 31.83
C LYS A 36 -10.37 6.17 31.94
N MET A 37 -10.92 5.59 30.88
CA MET A 37 -11.32 4.19 30.85
C MET A 37 -10.09 3.27 30.98
N LYS A 38 -8.97 3.64 30.36
CA LYS A 38 -7.70 2.92 30.50
C LYS A 38 -7.23 2.84 31.96
N VAL A 39 -7.29 3.96 32.70
CA VAL A 39 -6.90 3.99 34.13
C VAL A 39 -7.84 3.14 34.96
N THR A 40 -9.13 3.18 34.64
CA THR A 40 -10.14 2.36 35.29
C THR A 40 -9.85 0.87 35.10
N GLN A 41 -9.49 0.44 33.88
CA GLN A 41 -9.11 -0.95 33.59
C GLN A 41 -7.83 -1.38 34.32
N GLU A 42 -6.85 -0.47 34.45
CA GLU A 42 -5.62 -0.74 35.20
C GLU A 42 -5.89 -0.96 36.70
N ILE A 43 -6.83 -0.21 37.28
CA ILE A 43 -7.29 -0.42 38.67
C ILE A 43 -7.96 -1.79 38.84
N TYR A 44 -8.67 -2.28 37.83
CA TYR A 44 -9.23 -3.64 37.81
C TYR A 44 -8.19 -4.75 37.59
N GLY A 45 -6.91 -4.40 37.48
CA GLY A 45 -5.81 -5.36 37.34
C GLY A 45 -5.41 -5.67 35.89
N LEU A 46 -5.88 -4.91 34.90
CA LEU A 46 -5.46 -5.09 33.52
C LEU A 46 -4.06 -4.51 33.29
N THR A 47 -3.14 -5.33 32.78
CA THR A 47 -1.80 -4.84 32.45
C THR A 47 -1.81 -3.99 31.17
N PRO A 48 -0.92 -2.99 31.04
CA PRO A 48 -0.83 -2.16 29.85
C PRO A 48 -0.57 -2.93 28.55
N LEU A 49 0.12 -4.08 28.63
CA LEU A 49 0.35 -4.96 27.48
C LEU A 49 -0.96 -5.57 26.98
N MET A 50 -1.80 -6.06 27.88
CA MET A 50 -3.08 -6.67 27.51
C MET A 50 -4.01 -5.65 26.84
N TYR A 51 -3.97 -4.39 27.27
CA TYR A 51 -4.68 -3.28 26.64
C TYR A 51 -4.28 -3.12 25.16
N TRP A 52 -2.98 -3.04 24.87
CA TRP A 52 -2.51 -2.85 23.49
C TRP A 52 -2.72 -4.08 22.61
N VAL A 53 -2.61 -5.29 23.18
CA VAL A 53 -2.93 -6.54 22.48
C VAL A 53 -4.42 -6.62 22.15
N SER A 54 -5.31 -6.17 23.05
CA SER A 54 -6.74 -6.08 22.78
C SER A 54 -7.04 -5.13 21.62
N TRP A 55 -6.38 -3.96 21.61
CA TRP A 55 -6.48 -3.01 20.50
C TRP A 55 -5.96 -3.60 19.17
N ALA A 56 -4.82 -4.28 19.19
CA ALA A 56 -4.28 -4.96 18.01
C ALA A 56 -5.22 -6.07 17.52
N GLY A 57 -5.85 -6.83 18.43
CA GLY A 57 -6.83 -7.86 18.09
C GLY A 57 -8.11 -7.29 17.47
N TYR A 58 -8.68 -6.24 18.08
CA TYR A 58 -9.86 -5.55 17.57
C TYR A 58 -9.62 -5.01 16.15
N PHE A 59 -8.54 -4.24 15.96
CA PHE A 59 -8.18 -3.74 14.62
C PHE A 59 -7.77 -4.84 13.65
N GLY A 60 -7.15 -5.93 14.12
CA GLY A 60 -6.82 -7.09 13.30
C GLY A 60 -8.07 -7.74 12.71
N ILE A 61 -9.11 -7.96 13.53
CA ILE A 61 -10.37 -8.54 13.06
C ILE A 61 -11.10 -7.58 12.11
N VAL A 62 -11.21 -6.30 12.46
CA VAL A 62 -11.87 -5.29 11.61
C VAL A 62 -11.14 -5.15 10.28
N SER A 63 -9.81 -5.10 10.29
CA SER A 63 -9.01 -5.04 9.06
C SER A 63 -9.13 -6.31 8.23
N LEU A 64 -9.20 -7.50 8.83
CA LEU A 64 -9.45 -8.76 8.11
C LEU A 64 -10.78 -8.73 7.34
N VAL A 65 -11.85 -8.26 7.97
CA VAL A 65 -13.15 -8.12 7.31
C VAL A 65 -13.06 -7.12 6.14
N CYS A 66 -12.46 -5.96 6.37
CA CYS A 66 -12.25 -4.95 5.32
C CYS A 66 -11.41 -5.48 4.15
N MET A 67 -10.35 -6.25 4.44
CA MET A 67 -9.48 -6.84 3.42
C MET A 67 -10.24 -7.83 2.54
N VAL A 68 -11.03 -8.73 3.13
CA VAL A 68 -11.83 -9.69 2.37
C VAL A 68 -12.86 -8.97 1.49
N LEU A 69 -13.55 -7.98 2.03
CA LEU A 69 -14.54 -7.20 1.27
C LEU A 69 -13.90 -6.45 0.08
N LEU A 70 -12.77 -5.78 0.32
CA LEU A 70 -12.04 -5.07 -0.73
C LEU A 70 -11.48 -6.02 -1.79
N TYR A 71 -10.96 -7.18 -1.38
CA TYR A 71 -10.51 -8.21 -2.30
C TYR A 71 -11.66 -8.75 -3.16
N CYS A 72 -12.83 -9.02 -2.56
CA CYS A 72 -14.03 -9.40 -3.31
C CYS A 72 -14.47 -8.29 -4.29
N LEU A 73 -14.39 -7.03 -3.89
CA LEU A 73 -14.73 -5.90 -4.76
C LEU A 73 -13.77 -5.79 -5.96
N PHE A 74 -12.46 -5.95 -5.71
CA PHE A 74 -11.40 -5.93 -6.75
C PHE A 74 -11.34 -7.16 -7.65
N THR A 75 -12.08 -8.21 -7.33
CA THR A 75 -12.21 -9.40 -8.18
C THR A 75 -13.53 -9.43 -8.93
N LEU A 76 -14.64 -9.00 -8.29
CA LEU A 76 -15.99 -9.09 -8.84
C LEU A 76 -16.47 -7.83 -9.56
N ALA A 77 -16.20 -6.64 -8.99
CA ALA A 77 -16.78 -5.39 -9.50
C ALA A 77 -15.89 -4.72 -10.56
N ALA A 78 -14.57 -4.78 -10.36
CA ALA A 78 -13.59 -4.33 -11.34
C ALA A 78 -12.45 -5.35 -11.34
N PRO A 79 -12.23 -6.14 -12.41
CA PRO A 79 -11.19 -7.17 -12.48
C PRO A 79 -9.79 -6.52 -12.58
N VAL A 80 -9.42 -5.83 -11.50
CA VAL A 80 -8.21 -5.03 -11.38
C VAL A 80 -7.05 -5.91 -10.91
N VAL A 81 -7.37 -6.98 -10.18
CA VAL A 81 -6.39 -7.87 -9.53
C VAL A 81 -6.59 -9.32 -9.97
N SER A 82 -7.07 -9.52 -11.20
CA SER A 82 -7.45 -10.86 -11.68
C SER A 82 -6.25 -11.73 -12.05
N ASN A 83 -5.07 -11.17 -12.32
CA ASN A 83 -3.90 -11.96 -12.73
C ASN A 83 -2.83 -12.07 -11.63
N SER A 84 -2.92 -11.29 -10.57
CA SER A 84 -2.01 -11.34 -9.42
C SER A 84 -2.33 -12.50 -8.50
N ASN A 85 -1.29 -12.98 -7.83
CA ASN A 85 -1.48 -13.96 -6.77
C ASN A 85 -2.30 -13.36 -5.61
N PRO A 86 -3.43 -13.97 -5.21
CA PRO A 86 -4.29 -13.44 -4.16
C PRO A 86 -3.57 -13.30 -2.82
N LEU A 87 -2.63 -14.20 -2.50
CA LEU A 87 -1.88 -14.14 -1.26
C LEU A 87 -0.98 -12.91 -1.17
N PHE A 88 -0.41 -12.46 -2.29
CA PHE A 88 0.44 -11.29 -2.33
C PHE A 88 -0.37 -10.00 -2.07
N VAL A 89 -1.54 -9.91 -2.67
CA VAL A 89 -2.46 -8.77 -2.49
C VAL A 89 -2.91 -8.69 -1.04
N LEU A 90 -3.32 -9.82 -0.46
CA LEU A 90 -3.70 -9.89 0.96
C LEU A 90 -2.54 -9.52 1.89
N TYR A 91 -1.32 -9.93 1.56
CA TYR A 91 -0.13 -9.60 2.36
C TYR A 91 0.17 -8.10 2.36
N VAL A 92 0.16 -7.46 1.18
CA VAL A 92 0.35 -6.00 1.04
C VAL A 92 -0.73 -5.25 1.82
N MET A 93 -1.99 -5.69 1.73
CA MET A 93 -3.10 -5.08 2.47
C MET A 93 -2.93 -5.25 3.99
N ALA A 94 -2.59 -6.45 4.46
CA ALA A 94 -2.44 -6.74 5.89
C ALA A 94 -1.34 -5.90 6.53
N LEU A 95 -0.17 -5.83 5.89
CA LEU A 95 0.93 -5.00 6.38
C LEU A 95 0.56 -3.51 6.40
N SER A 96 -0.19 -3.06 5.39
CA SER A 96 -0.62 -1.66 5.32
C SER A 96 -1.56 -1.28 6.48
N TYR A 97 -2.48 -2.18 6.87
CA TYR A 97 -3.38 -1.96 8.01
C TYR A 97 -2.64 -2.01 9.35
N MET A 98 -1.68 -2.94 9.51
CA MET A 98 -0.87 -3.00 10.73
C MET A 98 -0.02 -1.74 10.92
N GLN A 99 0.59 -1.23 9.85
CA GLN A 99 1.39 0.01 9.90
C GLN A 99 0.54 1.23 10.28
N GLN A 100 -0.73 1.29 9.87
CA GLN A 100 -1.63 2.37 10.28
C GLN A 100 -1.97 2.31 11.76
N LEU A 101 -2.17 1.11 12.32
CA LEU A 101 -2.44 0.96 13.74
C LEU A 101 -1.27 1.49 14.58
N GLU A 102 -0.05 1.13 14.21
CA GLU A 102 1.15 1.62 14.91
C GLU A 102 1.26 3.14 14.82
N PHE A 103 1.00 3.71 13.64
CA PHE A 103 1.02 5.15 13.45
C PHE A 103 -0.10 5.87 14.21
N ALA A 104 -1.31 5.29 14.24
CA ALA A 104 -2.43 5.79 15.03
C ALA A 104 -2.10 5.79 16.53
N ALA A 105 -1.50 4.72 17.03
CA ALA A 105 -1.08 4.60 18.42
C ALA A 105 -0.05 5.69 18.80
N ILE A 106 0.95 5.93 17.94
CA ILE A 106 1.94 7.00 18.15
C ILE A 106 1.26 8.38 18.24
N ILE A 107 0.38 8.70 17.28
CA ILE A 107 -0.32 9.99 17.26
C ILE A 107 -1.24 10.13 18.48
N ALA A 108 -2.01 9.10 18.81
CA ALA A 108 -2.99 9.14 19.90
C ALA A 108 -2.35 9.43 21.27
N VAL A 109 -1.09 9.04 21.48
CA VAL A 109 -0.38 9.33 22.75
C VAL A 109 -0.24 10.83 23.02
N PHE A 110 -0.08 11.66 21.98
CA PHE A 110 0.12 13.11 22.13
C PHE A 110 -1.15 13.89 22.46
N PHE A 111 -2.34 13.35 22.18
CA PHE A 111 -3.60 14.05 22.37
C PHE A 111 -4.34 13.58 23.63
N ASN A 112 -4.98 14.52 24.33
CA ASN A 112 -5.80 14.25 25.52
C ASN A 112 -7.29 14.58 25.30
N ARG A 113 -7.63 15.23 24.18
CA ARG A 113 -8.98 15.67 23.82
C ARG A 113 -9.35 15.12 22.45
N THR A 114 -10.51 14.48 22.36
CA THR A 114 -11.05 13.87 21.12
C THR A 114 -11.20 14.87 19.98
N GLN A 115 -11.75 16.06 20.24
CA GLN A 115 -11.95 17.09 19.22
C GLN A 115 -10.62 17.59 18.62
N ALA A 116 -9.60 17.78 19.45
CA ALA A 116 -8.27 18.18 18.98
C ALA A 116 -7.59 17.06 18.18
N ALA A 117 -7.72 15.82 18.63
CA ALA A 117 -7.18 14.65 17.95
C ALA A 117 -7.82 14.43 16.58
N SER A 118 -9.14 14.58 16.46
CA SER A 118 -9.86 14.43 15.19
C SER A 118 -9.41 15.47 14.15
N SER A 119 -9.34 16.74 14.52
CA SER A 119 -8.87 17.81 13.61
C SER A 119 -7.42 17.58 13.19
N ALA A 120 -6.55 17.20 14.14
CA ALA A 120 -5.16 16.89 13.84
C ALA A 120 -5.01 15.66 12.95
N ALA A 121 -5.75 14.58 13.19
CA ALA A 121 -5.71 13.36 12.39
C ALA A 121 -6.13 13.62 10.94
N ASN A 122 -7.17 14.42 10.73
CA ASN A 122 -7.59 14.82 9.38
C ASN A 122 -6.55 15.70 8.67
N PHE A 123 -5.93 16.64 9.40
CA PHE A 123 -4.86 17.48 8.86
C PHE A 123 -3.60 16.67 8.49
N PHE A 124 -3.14 15.80 9.39
CA PHE A 124 -2.05 14.87 9.11
C PHE A 124 -2.39 13.94 7.96
N GLY A 125 -3.63 13.41 7.90
CA GLY A 125 -4.09 12.58 6.81
C GLY A 125 -4.04 13.26 5.46
N PHE A 126 -4.47 14.52 5.40
CA PHE A 126 -4.39 15.31 4.18
C PHE A 126 -2.93 15.56 3.74
N ILE A 127 -2.04 15.93 4.68
CA ILE A 127 -0.62 16.12 4.40
C ILE A 127 0.04 14.82 3.95
N LEU A 128 -0.25 13.70 4.60
CA LEU A 128 0.34 12.40 4.26
C LEU A 128 -0.13 11.90 2.90
N LEU A 129 -1.37 12.19 2.53
CA LEU A 129 -1.90 11.87 1.21
C LEU A 129 -1.25 12.73 0.10
N LEU A 130 -1.19 14.05 0.29
CA LEU A 130 -0.48 14.94 -0.63
C LEU A 130 1.00 14.59 -0.70
N GLY A 131 1.58 14.26 0.46
CA GLY A 131 2.92 13.74 0.62
C GLY A 131 3.12 12.49 -0.21
N ALA A 132 2.24 11.49 -0.15
CA ALA A 132 2.37 10.27 -0.94
C ALA A 132 2.48 10.56 -2.45
N VAL A 133 1.62 11.42 -2.98
CA VAL A 133 1.63 11.77 -4.41
C VAL A 133 2.84 12.64 -4.79
N GLY A 134 3.13 13.68 -4.01
CA GLY A 134 4.23 14.60 -4.28
C GLY A 134 5.61 13.95 -4.10
N LEU A 135 5.75 13.13 -3.07
CA LEU A 135 6.98 12.40 -2.75
C LEU A 135 7.30 11.40 -3.86
N GLN A 136 6.32 10.69 -4.42
CA GLN A 136 6.57 9.84 -5.59
C GLN A 136 7.11 10.57 -6.81
N GLY A 137 6.70 11.82 -7.05
CA GLY A 137 7.26 12.65 -8.11
C GLY A 137 8.73 12.99 -7.82
N PHE A 138 9.03 13.38 -6.58
CA PHE A 138 10.36 13.78 -6.13
C PHE A 138 11.35 12.62 -6.05
N LEU A 139 10.88 11.41 -5.70
CA LEU A 139 11.73 10.24 -5.49
C LEU A 139 12.15 9.52 -6.78
N ARG A 140 11.62 9.90 -7.95
CA ARG A 140 11.96 9.26 -9.24
C ARG A 140 13.45 9.33 -9.61
N GLY A 141 14.23 10.23 -9.02
CA GLY A 141 15.68 10.38 -9.27
C GLY A 141 16.58 10.15 -8.05
N LEU A 142 16.04 9.68 -6.92
CA LEU A 142 16.76 9.55 -5.65
C LEU A 142 17.17 8.09 -5.35
N PRO A 143 18.18 7.87 -4.50
CA PRO A 143 18.62 6.52 -4.15
C PRO A 143 17.50 5.72 -3.46
N LYS A 144 17.44 4.42 -3.76
CA LYS A 144 16.37 3.49 -3.34
C LYS A 144 16.21 3.36 -1.82
N ILE A 145 17.25 3.66 -1.05
CA ILE A 145 17.14 3.71 0.42
C ILE A 145 16.10 4.76 0.86
N LEU A 146 16.01 5.88 0.16
CA LEU A 146 15.07 6.94 0.47
C LEU A 146 13.63 6.53 0.11
N TRP A 147 13.45 5.70 -0.91
CA TRP A 147 12.16 5.06 -1.23
C TRP A 147 11.66 4.18 -0.09
N TYR A 148 12.53 3.34 0.46
CA TYR A 148 12.14 2.48 1.60
C TYR A 148 11.87 3.29 2.86
N LEU A 149 12.66 4.33 3.14
CA LEU A 149 12.40 5.23 4.26
C LEU A 149 11.09 6.02 4.10
N ALA A 150 10.77 6.46 2.88
CA ALA A 150 9.48 7.11 2.58
C ALA A 150 8.30 6.16 2.79
N GLY A 151 8.49 4.86 2.53
CA GLY A 151 7.51 3.81 2.82
C GLY A 151 7.23 3.57 4.31
N LEU A 152 7.99 4.18 5.23
CA LEU A 152 7.68 4.12 6.67
C LEU A 152 6.41 4.93 7.01
N LEU A 153 5.99 5.86 6.15
CA LEU A 153 4.73 6.56 6.29
C LEU A 153 3.58 5.69 5.75
N PRO A 154 2.50 5.47 6.53
CA PRO A 154 1.44 4.53 6.15
C PRO A 154 0.76 4.89 4.83
N SER A 155 0.43 6.17 4.62
CA SER A 155 -0.24 6.62 3.39
C SER A 155 0.65 6.48 2.15
N VAL A 156 1.97 6.61 2.32
CA VAL A 156 2.96 6.44 1.24
C VAL A 156 3.11 4.95 0.90
N ASN A 157 3.18 4.08 1.92
CA ASN A 157 3.27 2.63 1.71
C ASN A 157 2.03 2.09 1.00
N VAL A 158 0.83 2.48 1.46
CA VAL A 158 -0.44 2.07 0.83
C VAL A 158 -0.43 2.47 -0.64
N PHE A 159 -0.12 3.73 -0.93
CA PHE A 159 -0.10 4.19 -2.32
C PHE A 159 0.92 3.41 -3.15
N ASN A 160 2.18 3.30 -2.68
CA ASN A 160 3.24 2.63 -3.42
C ASN A 160 2.95 1.13 -3.61
N GLY A 161 2.41 0.46 -2.60
CA GLY A 161 2.03 -0.95 -2.66
C GLY A 161 0.93 -1.20 -3.68
N PHE A 162 -0.15 -0.41 -3.64
CA PHE A 162 -1.24 -0.54 -4.62
C PHE A 162 -0.82 -0.09 -6.03
N ALA A 163 -0.04 0.97 -6.17
CA ALA A 163 0.49 1.38 -7.46
C ALA A 163 1.39 0.30 -8.07
N GLY A 164 2.25 -0.33 -7.26
CA GLY A 164 3.07 -1.47 -7.68
C GLY A 164 2.25 -2.68 -8.11
N LEU A 165 1.20 -3.03 -7.34
CA LEU A 165 0.26 -4.09 -7.71
C LEU A 165 -0.40 -3.84 -9.07
N LEU A 166 -0.87 -2.61 -9.32
CA LEU A 166 -1.54 -2.25 -10.58
C LEU A 166 -0.58 -2.21 -11.78
N TRP A 167 0.65 -1.75 -11.57
CA TRP A 167 1.68 -1.83 -12.61
C TRP A 167 2.03 -3.28 -12.94
N ASN A 168 2.09 -4.15 -11.94
CA ASN A 168 2.35 -5.58 -12.15
C ASN A 168 1.22 -6.31 -12.88
N GLU A 169 -0.03 -5.88 -12.70
CA GLU A 169 -1.18 -6.37 -13.47
C GLU A 169 -1.16 -5.92 -14.94
N ALA A 170 -0.57 -4.77 -15.22
CA ALA A 170 -0.45 -4.23 -16.58
C ALA A 170 0.74 -4.81 -17.36
N LEU A 171 1.71 -5.43 -16.68
CA LEU A 171 2.94 -5.94 -17.28
C LEU A 171 2.76 -7.36 -17.84
N TYR A 172 3.37 -7.59 -19.00
CA TYR A 172 3.52 -8.91 -19.60
C TYR A 172 4.92 -9.44 -19.29
N TYR A 173 5.00 -10.64 -18.73
CA TYR A 173 6.24 -11.39 -18.60
C TYR A 173 6.32 -12.40 -19.74
N CYS A 174 7.41 -12.38 -20.51
CA CYS A 174 7.62 -13.31 -21.61
C CYS A 174 8.82 -14.19 -21.30
N ASP A 175 8.61 -15.51 -21.34
CA ASP A 175 9.66 -16.54 -21.27
C ASP A 175 9.77 -17.24 -22.63
N ALA A 176 10.76 -18.11 -22.80
CA ALA A 176 11.00 -18.91 -24.01
C ALA A 176 9.78 -19.74 -24.46
N GLU A 177 8.82 -19.99 -23.58
CA GLU A 177 7.61 -20.77 -23.82
C GLU A 177 6.34 -19.91 -24.05
N GLY A 178 6.42 -18.57 -23.91
CA GLY A 178 5.32 -17.66 -24.21
C GLY A 178 5.23 -16.42 -23.30
N CYS A 179 4.28 -15.52 -23.61
CA CYS A 179 3.99 -14.31 -22.84
C CYS A 179 2.77 -14.48 -21.94
N THR A 180 2.94 -14.30 -20.63
CA THR A 180 1.89 -14.38 -19.61
C THR A 180 1.72 -13.04 -18.89
N LYS A 181 0.48 -12.71 -18.52
CA LYS A 181 0.17 -11.53 -17.68
C LYS A 181 0.25 -11.87 -16.19
N GLY A 182 0.73 -10.94 -15.38
CA GLY A 182 0.75 -11.05 -13.93
C GLY A 182 1.97 -11.79 -13.36
N LEU A 183 2.15 -11.67 -12.05
CA LEU A 183 3.28 -12.22 -11.30
C LEU A 183 2.85 -13.41 -10.43
N THR A 184 3.57 -14.52 -10.56
CA THR A 184 3.47 -15.67 -9.65
C THR A 184 4.51 -15.54 -8.54
N MET A 185 4.28 -16.14 -7.36
CA MET A 185 5.24 -16.10 -6.23
C MET A 185 6.66 -16.57 -6.62
N ARG A 186 6.78 -17.41 -7.65
CA ARG A 186 8.06 -17.86 -8.22
C ARG A 186 8.77 -16.79 -9.04
N SER A 187 8.03 -16.02 -9.84
CA SER A 187 8.60 -14.93 -10.63
C SER A 187 8.81 -13.66 -9.79
N LEU A 188 8.11 -13.52 -8.67
CA LEU A 188 8.21 -12.37 -7.76
C LEU A 188 9.64 -12.15 -7.26
N PHE A 189 10.31 -13.19 -6.76
CA PHE A 189 11.70 -13.06 -6.31
C PHE A 189 12.73 -13.09 -7.46
N ALA A 190 12.35 -13.58 -8.64
CA ALA A 190 13.20 -13.56 -9.83
C ALA A 190 13.21 -12.19 -10.51
N SER A 191 12.08 -11.48 -10.53
CA SER A 191 11.93 -10.15 -11.13
C SER A 191 12.26 -9.01 -10.18
N GLU A 192 12.09 -9.18 -8.86
CA GLU A 192 12.46 -8.17 -7.86
C GLU A 192 13.99 -8.01 -7.71
N LEU A 193 14.78 -8.98 -8.15
CA LEU A 193 16.23 -8.82 -8.36
C LEU A 193 16.58 -8.08 -9.67
N LEU A 194 15.63 -7.94 -10.60
CA LEU A 194 15.84 -7.32 -11.92
C LEU A 194 15.24 -5.90 -12.03
N VAL A 195 14.38 -5.48 -11.08
CA VAL A 195 14.02 -4.05 -10.87
C VAL A 195 15.20 -3.26 -10.28
N LEU A 196 16.28 -3.95 -9.87
CA LEU A 196 17.49 -3.30 -9.39
C LEU A 196 18.31 -2.56 -10.46
N TYR A 197 18.09 -2.81 -11.76
CA TYR A 197 18.95 -2.28 -12.83
C TYR A 197 18.31 -1.29 -13.84
N LEU A 198 17.06 -0.87 -13.67
CA LEU A 198 16.39 0.02 -14.66
C LEU A 198 16.02 1.42 -14.15
N ALA A 199 16.60 1.86 -13.04
CA ALA A 199 16.45 3.23 -12.55
C ALA A 199 17.64 4.15 -12.89
N SER A 200 18.52 3.76 -13.82
CA SER A 200 19.73 4.54 -14.16
C SER A 200 19.86 5.01 -15.61
N GLU A 201 19.04 4.57 -16.56
CA GLU A 201 19.17 5.10 -17.93
C GLU A 201 17.82 5.33 -18.59
N THR A 202 17.47 6.61 -18.60
CA THR A 202 16.59 7.23 -19.57
C THR A 202 17.03 6.86 -21.00
N HIS A 203 16.08 6.32 -21.76
CA HIS A 203 16.01 6.29 -23.23
C HIS A 203 16.97 5.41 -24.05
N ALA A 204 18.10 4.90 -23.54
CA ALA A 204 18.99 4.02 -24.32
C ALA A 204 18.74 2.51 -24.11
N LEU A 205 18.39 2.10 -22.89
CA LEU A 205 18.32 0.68 -22.49
C LEU A 205 17.03 -0.05 -22.92
N GLN A 206 16.01 0.67 -23.40
CA GLN A 206 14.82 0.06 -24.01
C GLN A 206 15.17 -0.71 -25.31
N LYS A 207 16.26 -0.30 -26.00
CA LYS A 207 16.81 -1.03 -27.14
C LYS A 207 17.73 -2.19 -26.74
N THR A 208 18.46 -2.07 -25.64
CA THR A 208 19.50 -3.06 -25.29
C THR A 208 18.96 -4.27 -24.51
N VAL A 209 17.92 -4.10 -23.67
CA VAL A 209 17.24 -5.27 -23.04
C VAL A 209 16.38 -6.02 -24.07
N CYS A 210 15.89 -5.35 -25.11
CA CYS A 210 15.31 -6.02 -26.28
C CYS A 210 16.36 -6.76 -27.14
N SER A 211 17.66 -6.55 -26.94
CA SER A 211 18.72 -7.18 -27.73
C SER A 211 19.36 -8.39 -27.06
N SER A 212 19.23 -8.57 -25.74
CA SER A 212 19.85 -9.69 -25.01
C SER A 212 18.87 -10.81 -24.66
N VAL A 213 17.58 -10.61 -24.90
CA VAL A 213 16.56 -11.67 -24.93
C VAL A 213 15.71 -11.41 -26.16
N ASN A 214 15.70 -12.36 -27.11
CA ASN A 214 15.00 -12.32 -28.41
C ASN A 214 13.46 -12.21 -28.29
N ILE A 215 12.92 -11.16 -27.66
CA ILE A 215 11.49 -11.06 -27.32
C ILE A 215 10.77 -9.90 -28.01
N CYS A 216 11.46 -9.03 -28.76
CA CYS A 216 10.80 -7.87 -29.41
C CYS A 216 11.01 -7.78 -30.92
N GLN A 217 10.74 -8.86 -31.68
CA GLN A 217 10.71 -8.77 -33.15
C GLN A 217 9.43 -9.25 -33.86
N THR A 218 8.36 -9.64 -33.14
CA THR A 218 7.14 -10.16 -33.80
C THR A 218 5.86 -9.36 -33.55
N ALA A 219 5.93 -8.07 -33.19
CA ALA A 219 4.75 -7.21 -33.06
C ALA A 219 4.73 -5.98 -33.98
N LEU A 220 5.59 -5.92 -35.00
CA LEU A 220 5.46 -4.97 -36.11
C LEU A 220 5.59 -5.72 -37.44
N SER A 221 4.57 -6.50 -37.76
CA SER A 221 4.26 -6.92 -39.13
C SER A 221 2.89 -6.33 -39.46
N PRO A 222 2.77 -5.38 -40.41
CA PRO A 222 1.48 -5.14 -41.04
C PRO A 222 1.20 -6.37 -41.92
N GLU A 223 0.27 -7.22 -41.50
CA GLU A 223 -0.33 -8.21 -42.40
C GLU A 223 -1.25 -7.49 -43.42
N PRO A 224 -1.44 -8.08 -44.61
CA PRO A 224 -1.09 -7.50 -45.91
C PRO A 224 -1.99 -6.38 -46.44
#